data_AF-Q1RK99-F1
#
_entry.id   AF-Q1RK99-F1
#
_cell.length_a   1.000
_cell.length_b   1.000
_cell.length_c   1.000
_cell.angle_alpha   90.00
_cell.angle_beta   90.00
_cell.angle_gamma   90.00
#
_symmetry.space_group_name_H-M   'P 1'
#
loop_
_entity.id
_entity.type
_entity.pdbx_description
1 polymer ?
#
loop_
_entity_poly.entity_id
_entity_poly.type
_entity_poly.pdbx_seq_one_letter_code
_entity_poly.pdbx_strand_id
1 'polypeptide(L)'
;MTKNKGLIIILSSPSGAGKSSLAKALLEIDHNLRLSISATTRKPRPNEQDGVNYYFKTKVEFEKLVKQNQFLEHAKIYDNYYGTPKKHVENLLNQGLDVLFDIDWQGARSIKQNAVNAVSIFILPPNLEVLEQRLRNRAADNEEAIQLRMASAQAEISHSNEYDHIITNDDFNDTIQQIHTIILQERKKRN
;
A
#
# COMPACT_ATOMS: atom_id res chain seq x y z
N MET A 1 24.66 3.34 -21.10
CA MET A 1 24.28 2.71 -19.82
C MET A 1 22.78 2.83 -19.68
N THR A 2 22.03 1.73 -19.72
CA THR A 2 20.59 1.74 -19.41
C THR A 2 20.44 2.16 -17.96
N LYS A 3 19.81 3.30 -17.70
CA LYS A 3 19.49 3.74 -16.33
C LYS A 3 18.70 2.61 -15.66
N ASN A 4 19.17 2.08 -14.53
CA ASN A 4 18.40 1.07 -13.80
C ASN A 4 17.04 1.69 -13.45
N LYS A 5 15.96 1.02 -13.86
CA LYS A 5 14.61 1.44 -13.46
C LYS A 5 14.50 1.38 -11.94
N GLY A 6 13.73 2.29 -11.37
CA GLY A 6 13.46 2.29 -9.93
C GLY A 6 12.88 0.96 -9.43
N LEU A 7 13.07 0.70 -8.15
CA LEU A 7 12.49 -0.41 -7.41
C LEU A 7 11.00 -0.16 -7.16
N ILE A 8 10.20 -1.21 -7.30
CA ILE A 8 8.82 -1.23 -6.81
C ILE A 8 8.86 -1.86 -5.40
N ILE A 9 8.41 -1.11 -4.40
CA ILE A 9 8.27 -1.58 -3.02
C ILE A 9 6.79 -1.64 -2.72
N ILE A 10 6.28 -2.82 -2.35
CA ILE A 10 4.86 -3.00 -2.03
C ILE A 10 4.73 -3.25 -0.54
N LEU A 11 4.02 -2.36 0.15
CA LEU A 11 3.56 -2.61 1.51
C LEU A 11 2.07 -2.99 1.47
N SER A 12 1.75 -4.07 2.18
CA SER A 12 0.37 -4.48 2.41
C SER A 12 0.19 -4.90 3.86
N SER A 13 -1.03 -4.79 4.37
CA SER A 13 -1.35 -5.10 5.76
C SER A 13 -2.85 -5.23 5.91
N PRO A 14 -3.36 -5.94 6.94
CA PRO A 14 -4.74 -5.78 7.34
C PRO A 14 -5.00 -4.32 7.72
N SER A 15 -6.24 -3.87 7.52
CA SER A 15 -6.66 -2.53 7.95
C SER A 15 -6.37 -2.31 9.43
N GLY A 16 -5.61 -1.26 9.76
CA GLY A 16 -5.27 -0.92 11.16
C GLY A 16 -3.89 -1.38 11.61
N ALA A 17 -3.14 -2.13 10.80
CA ALA A 17 -1.78 -2.57 11.14
C ALA A 17 -0.69 -1.49 10.97
N GLY A 18 -1.03 -0.25 10.58
CA GLY A 18 -0.10 0.90 10.57
C GLY A 18 0.61 1.18 9.25
N LYS A 19 0.28 0.46 8.17
CA LYS A 19 0.89 0.59 6.83
C LYS A 19 1.06 2.03 6.34
N SER A 20 0.01 2.86 6.35
CA SER A 20 0.11 4.24 5.85
C SER A 20 1.00 5.13 6.72
N SER A 21 1.08 4.87 8.03
CA SER A 21 1.99 5.59 8.92
C SER A 21 3.44 5.18 8.66
N LEU A 22 3.70 3.88 8.49
CA LEU A 22 5.02 3.37 8.11
C LEU A 22 5.47 3.94 6.76
N ALA A 23 4.58 3.98 5.77
CA ALA A 23 4.87 4.52 4.45
C ALA A 23 5.27 6.01 4.52
N LYS A 24 4.56 6.83 5.32
CA LYS A 24 4.92 8.23 5.52
C LYS A 24 6.29 8.37 6.17
N ALA A 25 6.57 7.64 7.24
CA ALA A 25 7.84 7.70 7.93
C ALA A 25 9.02 7.25 7.05
N LEU A 26 8.82 6.24 6.18
CA LEU A 26 9.84 5.82 5.21
C LEU A 26 10.21 6.93 4.22
N LEU A 27 9.24 7.75 3.77
CA LEU A 27 9.49 8.87 2.86
C LEU A 27 10.29 10.00 3.53
N GLU A 28 10.22 10.13 4.86
CA GLU A 28 10.98 11.11 5.62
C GLU A 28 12.46 10.75 5.70
N ILE A 29 12.78 9.45 5.76
CA ILE A 29 14.16 8.96 5.92
C ILE A 29 14.84 8.55 4.61
N ASP A 30 14.08 8.21 3.56
CA ASP A 30 14.59 7.78 2.27
C ASP A 30 14.11 8.68 1.13
N HIS A 31 14.97 9.64 0.76
CA HIS A 31 14.66 10.65 -0.25
C HIS A 31 14.57 10.12 -1.69
N ASN A 32 14.93 8.85 -1.95
CA ASN A 32 14.75 8.23 -3.26
C ASN A 32 13.35 7.61 -3.43
N LEU A 33 12.61 7.39 -2.32
CA LEU A 33 11.25 6.87 -2.36
C LEU A 33 10.25 7.93 -2.81
N ARG A 34 9.25 7.49 -3.57
CA ARG A 34 8.04 8.26 -3.89
C ARG A 34 6.82 7.41 -3.61
N LEU A 35 5.84 7.99 -2.92
CA LEU A 35 4.59 7.30 -2.67
C LEU A 35 3.76 7.22 -3.95
N SER A 36 3.25 6.03 -4.25
CA SER A 36 2.20 5.85 -5.23
C SER A 36 0.85 6.26 -4.64
N ILE A 37 0.30 7.38 -5.12
CA ILE A 37 -1.02 7.86 -4.70
C ILE A 37 -2.09 7.13 -5.52
N SER A 38 -2.82 6.22 -4.88
CA SER A 38 -3.93 5.50 -5.52
C SER A 38 -5.18 6.38 -5.66
N ALA A 39 -6.02 6.06 -6.64
CA ALA A 39 -7.40 6.56 -6.70
C ALA A 39 -8.32 5.68 -5.85
N THR A 40 -9.38 6.26 -5.29
CA THR A 40 -10.41 5.52 -4.56
C THR A 40 -11.81 6.10 -4.75
N THR A 41 -12.83 5.24 -4.67
CA THR A 41 -14.24 5.68 -4.62
C THR A 41 -14.80 5.88 -3.22
N ARG A 42 -13.98 5.61 -2.20
CA ARG A 42 -14.35 5.86 -0.80
C ARG A 42 -14.45 7.36 -0.56
N LYS A 43 -15.37 7.79 0.29
CA LYS A 43 -15.38 9.17 0.79
C LYS A 43 -14.09 9.48 1.59
N PRO A 44 -13.51 10.69 1.45
CA PRO A 44 -12.37 11.11 2.25
C PRO A 44 -12.73 11.13 3.74
N ARG A 45 -11.76 10.80 4.59
CA ARG A 45 -11.84 11.06 6.04
C ARG A 45 -11.52 12.53 6.33
N PRO A 46 -11.89 13.06 7.51
CA PRO A 46 -11.68 14.48 7.85
C PRO A 46 -10.24 14.99 7.65
N ASN A 47 -9.23 14.14 7.87
CA ASN A 47 -7.81 14.50 7.77
C ASN A 47 -7.16 14.03 6.45
N GLU A 48 -7.95 13.63 5.45
CA GLU A 48 -7.46 13.22 4.14
C GLU A 48 -7.67 14.33 3.10
N GLN A 49 -6.67 14.52 2.25
CA GLN A 49 -6.69 15.51 1.17
C GLN A 49 -6.58 14.83 -0.20
N ASP A 50 -7.38 15.31 -1.14
CA ASP A 50 -7.34 14.86 -2.55
C ASP A 50 -5.98 15.19 -3.18
N GLY A 51 -5.43 14.21 -3.92
CA GLY A 51 -4.11 14.32 -4.55
C GLY A 51 -2.93 14.23 -3.58
N VAL A 52 -3.18 14.06 -2.28
CA VAL A 52 -2.13 13.84 -1.26
C VAL A 52 -2.23 12.43 -0.68
N ASN A 53 -3.41 12.05 -0.17
CA ASN A 53 -3.62 10.72 0.40
C ASN A 53 -4.16 9.74 -0.64
N TYR A 54 -5.14 10.21 -1.42
CA TYR A 54 -5.75 9.47 -2.51
C TYR A 54 -6.23 10.48 -3.57
N TYR A 55 -6.42 10.01 -4.79
CA TYR A 55 -7.31 10.67 -5.75
C TYR A 55 -8.74 10.19 -5.52
N PHE A 56 -9.55 11.00 -4.86
CA PHE A 56 -10.95 10.67 -4.59
C PHE A 56 -11.77 10.85 -5.87
N LYS A 57 -12.44 9.78 -6.29
CA LYS A 57 -13.22 9.73 -7.54
C LYS A 57 -14.61 9.19 -7.27
N THR A 58 -15.58 9.59 -8.07
CA THR A 58 -16.88 8.88 -8.12
C THR A 58 -16.71 7.50 -8.78
N LYS A 59 -17.68 6.61 -8.58
CA LYS A 59 -17.69 5.29 -9.26
C LYS A 59 -17.65 5.43 -10.78
N VAL A 60 -18.41 6.38 -11.32
CA VAL A 60 -18.46 6.67 -12.78
C VAL A 60 -17.09 7.12 -13.31
N GLU A 61 -16.40 8.01 -12.60
CA GLU A 61 -15.04 8.45 -12.99
C GLU A 61 -14.03 7.30 -12.90
N PHE A 62 -14.11 6.49 -11.84
CA PHE A 62 -13.22 5.34 -11.65
C PHE A 62 -13.41 4.32 -12.77
N GLU A 63 -14.65 3.94 -13.09
CA GLU A 63 -14.96 3.01 -14.18
C GLU A 63 -14.52 3.52 -15.55
N LYS A 64 -14.60 4.84 -15.78
CA LYS A 64 -14.06 5.46 -16.99
C LYS A 64 -12.54 5.26 -17.07
N LEU A 65 -11.81 5.47 -15.98
CA LEU A 65 -10.36 5.25 -15.93
C LEU A 65 -9.97 3.78 -16.14
N VAL A 66 -10.77 2.84 -15.60
CA VAL A 66 -10.62 1.39 -15.87
C VAL A 66 -10.78 1.10 -17.36
N LYS A 67 -11.87 1.56 -17.99
CA LYS A 67 -12.12 1.37 -19.44
C LYS A 67 -11.02 1.97 -20.32
N GLN A 68 -10.37 3.02 -19.83
CA GLN A 68 -9.25 3.69 -20.51
C GLN A 68 -7.87 3.07 -20.19
N ASN A 69 -7.83 1.94 -19.48
CA ASN A 69 -6.59 1.25 -19.08
C ASN A 69 -5.58 2.18 -18.36
N GLN A 70 -6.08 3.08 -17.51
CA GLN A 70 -5.26 4.10 -16.83
C GLN A 70 -4.67 3.62 -15.50
N PHE A 71 -5.08 2.45 -15.02
CA PHE A 71 -4.60 1.86 -13.78
C PHE A 71 -3.56 0.77 -14.05
N LEU A 72 -2.52 0.72 -13.22
CA LEU A 72 -1.54 -0.38 -13.20
C LEU A 72 -2.16 -1.63 -12.58
N GLU A 73 -2.93 -1.42 -11.52
CA GLU A 73 -3.74 -2.41 -10.83
C GLU A 73 -5.01 -1.72 -10.35
N HIS A 74 -6.08 -2.49 -10.18
CA HIS A 74 -7.24 -2.03 -9.43
C HIS A 74 -7.92 -3.20 -8.72
N ALA A 75 -8.49 -2.91 -7.55
CA ALA A 75 -9.22 -3.88 -6.74
C ALA A 75 -10.51 -3.27 -6.19
N LYS A 76 -11.48 -4.13 -5.91
CA LYS A 76 -12.65 -3.77 -5.12
C LYS A 76 -12.42 -4.28 -3.70
N ILE A 77 -12.52 -3.38 -2.72
CA ILE A 77 -12.39 -3.69 -1.29
C ILE A 77 -13.66 -3.20 -0.61
N TYR A 78 -14.47 -4.14 -0.11
CA TYR A 78 -15.85 -3.89 0.32
C TYR A 78 -16.66 -3.23 -0.81
N ASP A 79 -17.25 -2.06 -0.56
CA ASP A 79 -18.05 -1.32 -1.55
C ASP A 79 -17.26 -0.30 -2.38
N ASN A 80 -15.95 -0.19 -2.16
CA ASN A 80 -15.12 0.83 -2.77
C ASN A 80 -14.08 0.23 -3.71
N TYR A 81 -13.78 0.97 -4.76
CA TYR A 81 -12.70 0.65 -5.68
C TYR A 81 -11.43 1.40 -5.28
N TYR A 82 -10.31 0.76 -5.56
CA TYR A 82 -8.96 1.31 -5.40
C TYR A 82 -8.19 0.99 -6.66
N GLY A 83 -7.35 1.91 -7.13
CA GLY A 83 -6.52 1.65 -8.29
C GLY A 83 -5.36 2.62 -8.42
N THR A 84 -4.21 2.11 -8.82
CA THR A 84 -2.98 2.90 -8.90
C THR A 84 -2.78 3.48 -10.30
N PRO A 85 -2.72 4.82 -10.47
CA PRO A 85 -2.54 5.44 -11.79
C PRO A 85 -1.21 5.03 -12.46
N LYS A 86 -1.30 4.36 -13.60
CA LYS A 86 -0.17 3.76 -14.32
C LYS A 86 0.90 4.77 -14.74
N LYS A 87 0.47 5.84 -15.43
CA LYS A 87 1.37 6.83 -16.03
C LYS A 87 2.27 7.52 -15.01
N HIS A 88 1.75 7.79 -13.81
CA HIS A 88 2.52 8.45 -12.76
C HIS A 88 3.64 7.55 -12.24
N VAL A 89 3.31 6.29 -11.93
CA VAL A 89 4.28 5.28 -11.50
C VAL A 89 5.36 5.06 -12.55
N GLU A 90 4.97 4.84 -13.81
CA GLU A 90 5.94 4.58 -14.89
C GLU A 90 6.92 5.75 -15.07
N ASN A 91 6.45 6.99 -14.95
CA ASN A 91 7.29 8.17 -15.04
C ASN A 91 8.34 8.21 -13.91
N LEU A 92 7.93 7.93 -12.67
CA LEU A 92 8.85 7.89 -11.52
C LEU A 92 9.92 6.79 -11.69
N LEU A 93 9.49 5.58 -12.04
CA LEU A 93 10.40 4.45 -12.25
C LEU A 93 11.41 4.72 -13.37
N ASN A 94 10.98 5.35 -14.47
CA ASN A 94 11.85 5.73 -15.58
C ASN A 94 12.84 6.85 -15.22
N GLN A 95 12.55 7.66 -14.20
CA GLN A 95 13.48 8.63 -13.66
C GLN A 95 14.57 7.98 -12.78
N GLY A 96 14.42 6.70 -12.43
CA GLY A 96 15.29 5.98 -11.49
C GLY A 96 14.85 6.13 -10.03
N LEU A 97 13.67 6.68 -9.79
CA LEU A 97 13.09 6.83 -8.46
C LEU A 97 12.36 5.55 -8.08
N ASP A 98 12.49 5.16 -6.82
CA ASP A 98 11.80 4.00 -6.27
C ASP A 98 10.37 4.38 -5.90
N VAL A 99 9.43 3.48 -6.16
CA VAL A 99 8.01 3.73 -5.93
C VAL A 99 7.50 2.81 -4.81
N LEU A 100 7.00 3.44 -3.74
CA LEU A 100 6.38 2.79 -2.60
C LEU A 100 4.87 2.69 -2.81
N PHE A 101 4.32 1.49 -2.79
CA PHE A 101 2.90 1.21 -2.91
C PHE A 101 2.32 0.88 -1.54
N ASP A 102 1.28 1.61 -1.17
CA ASP A 102 0.44 1.35 0.01
C ASP A 102 -0.89 0.74 -0.47
N ILE A 103 -0.92 -0.57 -0.73
CA ILE A 103 -2.06 -1.27 -1.36
C ILE A 103 -2.43 -2.58 -0.62
N ASP A 104 -3.55 -3.20 -0.98
CA ASP A 104 -3.98 -4.49 -0.42
C ASP A 104 -3.33 -5.68 -1.15
N TRP A 105 -3.65 -6.90 -0.71
CA TRP A 105 -3.07 -8.11 -1.28
C TRP A 105 -3.49 -8.36 -2.73
N GLN A 106 -4.67 -7.91 -3.15
CA GLN A 106 -5.12 -8.05 -4.55
C GLN A 106 -4.25 -7.19 -5.46
N GLY A 107 -4.04 -5.92 -5.09
CA GLY A 107 -3.15 -5.01 -5.82
C GLY A 107 -1.71 -5.53 -5.82
N ALA A 108 -1.20 -5.99 -4.67
CA ALA A 108 0.15 -6.55 -4.55
C ALA A 108 0.37 -7.73 -5.50
N ARG A 109 -0.57 -8.69 -5.53
CA ARG A 109 -0.53 -9.85 -6.43
C ARG A 109 -0.54 -9.41 -7.89
N SER A 110 -1.42 -8.48 -8.26
CA SER A 110 -1.51 -7.94 -9.63
C SER A 110 -0.18 -7.32 -10.08
N ILE A 111 0.45 -6.52 -9.23
CA ILE A 111 1.75 -5.93 -9.54
C ILE A 111 2.84 -7.00 -9.64
N LYS A 112 2.93 -7.93 -8.68
CA LYS A 112 3.96 -9.00 -8.69
C LYS A 112 3.89 -9.89 -9.93
N GLN A 113 2.69 -10.11 -10.48
CA GLN A 113 2.52 -10.87 -11.73
C GLN A 113 3.04 -10.14 -12.97
N ASN A 114 3.08 -8.81 -12.96
CA ASN A 114 3.42 -7.99 -14.13
C ASN A 114 4.77 -7.27 -14.01
N ALA A 115 5.34 -7.16 -12.81
CA ALA A 115 6.54 -6.41 -12.53
C ALA A 115 7.71 -7.34 -12.14
N VAL A 116 8.77 -7.33 -12.96
CA VAL A 116 10.01 -8.08 -12.68
C VAL A 116 10.81 -7.44 -11.53
N ASN A 117 10.63 -6.14 -11.27
CA ASN A 117 11.45 -5.35 -10.35
C ASN A 117 10.71 -4.97 -9.06
N ALA A 118 9.99 -5.91 -8.43
CA ALA A 118 9.20 -5.65 -7.22
C ALA A 118 9.72 -6.44 -5.99
N VAL A 119 9.68 -5.80 -4.81
CA VAL A 119 9.78 -6.45 -3.50
C VAL A 119 8.49 -6.20 -2.73
N SER A 120 7.90 -7.26 -2.17
CA SER A 120 6.65 -7.17 -1.41
C SER A 120 6.88 -7.49 0.06
N ILE A 121 6.34 -6.63 0.94
CA ILE A 121 6.44 -6.73 2.39
C ILE A 121 5.03 -6.69 2.99
N PHE A 122 4.65 -7.75 3.70
CA PHE A 122 3.40 -7.79 4.46
C PHE A 122 3.64 -7.36 5.91
N ILE A 123 2.83 -6.42 6.41
CA ILE A 123 2.90 -5.92 7.77
C ILE A 123 1.80 -6.56 8.61
N LEU A 124 2.18 -7.35 9.60
CA LEU A 124 1.27 -7.93 10.59
C LEU A 124 1.06 -6.97 11.77
N PRO A 125 -0.13 -6.95 12.38
CA PRO A 125 -0.28 -6.37 13.72
C PRO A 125 0.39 -7.28 14.77
N PRO A 126 0.70 -6.76 15.97
CA PRO A 126 1.28 -7.58 17.05
C PRO A 126 0.39 -8.75 17.46
N ASN A 127 -0.92 -8.49 17.54
CA ASN A 127 -1.98 -9.45 17.79
C ASN A 127 -3.32 -8.88 17.33
N LEU A 128 -4.37 -9.69 17.36
CA LEU A 128 -5.71 -9.29 16.91
C LEU A 128 -6.37 -8.29 17.85
N GLU A 129 -6.07 -8.35 19.15
CA GLU A 129 -6.61 -7.45 20.17
C GLU A 129 -6.12 -6.00 19.94
N VAL A 130 -4.84 -5.82 19.67
CA VAL A 130 -4.24 -4.52 19.31
C VAL A 130 -4.82 -4.01 18.00
N LEU A 131 -5.06 -4.90 17.02
CA LEU A 131 -5.70 -4.52 15.76
C LEU A 131 -7.11 -3.98 16.00
N GLU A 132 -7.92 -4.69 16.80
CA GLU A 132 -9.29 -4.29 17.14
C GLU A 132 -9.31 -2.94 17.85
N GLN A 133 -8.42 -2.74 18.85
CA GLN A 133 -8.27 -1.47 19.54
C GLN A 133 -7.94 -0.32 18.57
N ARG A 134 -7.02 -0.54 17.62
CA ARG A 134 -6.65 0.46 16.60
C ARG A 134 -7.84 0.78 15.67
N LEU A 135 -8.67 -0.21 15.33
CA LEU A 135 -9.88 -0.01 14.54
C LEU A 135 -10.95 0.76 15.32
N ARG A 136 -11.18 0.42 16.59
CA ARG A 136 -12.13 1.11 17.48
C ARG A 136 -11.75 2.57 17.74
N ASN A 137 -10.46 2.85 17.92
CA ASN A 137 -9.94 4.21 18.12
C ASN A 137 -10.10 5.10 16.88
N ARG A 138 -10.39 4.52 15.72
CA ARG A 138 -10.68 5.27 14.52
C ARG A 138 -12.13 5.74 14.56
N ALA A 139 -12.32 6.91 15.17
CA ALA A 139 -13.58 7.57 15.56
C ALA A 139 -14.73 7.68 14.53
N ALA A 140 -14.59 7.10 13.34
CA ALA A 140 -15.55 7.20 12.24
C ALA A 140 -16.27 5.87 11.92
N ASP A 141 -15.86 4.74 12.49
CA ASP A 141 -16.44 3.45 12.17
C ASP A 141 -17.47 3.04 13.24
N ASN A 142 -18.68 2.65 12.82
CA ASN A 142 -19.68 2.05 13.70
C ASN A 142 -19.30 0.58 14.01
N GLU A 143 -19.98 -0.05 14.98
CA GLU A 143 -19.66 -1.43 15.38
C GLU A 143 -19.71 -2.40 14.20
N GLU A 144 -20.70 -2.28 13.30
CA GLU A 144 -20.82 -3.11 12.11
C GLU A 144 -19.60 -2.98 11.18
N ALA A 145 -19.11 -1.76 10.93
CA ALA A 145 -17.93 -1.51 10.12
C ALA A 145 -16.65 -2.03 10.78
N ILE A 146 -16.56 -1.99 12.11
CA ILE A 146 -15.44 -2.56 12.87
C ILE A 146 -15.43 -4.08 12.72
N GLN A 147 -16.57 -4.75 12.92
CA GLN A 147 -16.67 -6.20 12.77
C GLN A 147 -16.37 -6.67 11.34
N LEU A 148 -16.89 -5.97 10.33
CA LEU A 148 -16.58 -6.26 8.93
C LEU A 148 -15.07 -6.18 8.64
N ARG A 149 -14.38 -5.18 9.22
CA ARG A 149 -12.93 -5.04 9.07
C ARG A 149 -12.14 -6.08 9.84
N MET A 150 -12.58 -6.49 11.03
CA MET A 150 -11.97 -7.58 11.78
C MET A 150 -12.05 -8.91 11.01
N ALA A 151 -13.21 -9.22 10.43
CA ALA A 151 -13.38 -10.39 9.57
C ALA A 151 -12.47 -10.34 8.32
N SER A 152 -12.41 -9.18 7.67
CA SER A 152 -11.52 -8.94 6.52
C SER A 152 -10.05 -9.08 6.89
N ALA A 153 -9.64 -8.61 8.06
CA ALA A 153 -8.25 -8.67 8.50
C ALA A 153 -7.73 -10.11 8.55
N GLN A 154 -8.53 -11.06 9.03
CA GLN A 154 -8.15 -12.48 9.04
C GLN A 154 -7.98 -13.02 7.62
N ALA A 155 -8.89 -12.68 6.71
CA ALA A 155 -8.78 -13.07 5.30
C ALA A 155 -7.52 -12.47 4.65
N GLU A 156 -7.23 -11.19 4.89
CA GLU A 156 -6.04 -10.51 4.39
C GLU A 156 -4.74 -11.10 4.96
N ILE A 157 -4.70 -11.44 6.25
CA ILE A 157 -3.54 -12.09 6.89
C ILE A 157 -3.24 -13.44 6.25
N SER A 158 -4.26 -14.19 5.79
CA SER A 158 -4.06 -15.49 5.14
C SER A 158 -3.27 -15.40 3.83
N HIS A 159 -3.22 -14.20 3.20
CA HIS A 159 -2.44 -13.91 1.99
C HIS A 159 -1.01 -13.43 2.28
N SER A 160 -0.59 -13.32 3.55
CA SER A 160 0.76 -12.85 3.92
C SER A 160 1.88 -13.73 3.39
N ASN A 161 1.62 -15.02 3.16
CA ASN A 161 2.57 -15.99 2.59
C ASN A 161 2.90 -15.75 1.11
N GLU A 162 2.20 -14.84 0.42
CA GLU A 162 2.50 -14.45 -0.97
C GLU A 162 3.62 -13.40 -1.07
N TYR A 163 4.11 -12.90 0.06
CA TYR A 163 5.04 -11.78 0.13
C TYR A 163 6.48 -12.26 0.28
N ASP A 164 7.42 -11.47 -0.25
CA ASP A 164 8.85 -11.77 -0.12
C ASP A 164 9.32 -11.63 1.35
N HIS A 165 8.67 -10.73 2.10
CA HIS A 165 8.93 -10.51 3.53
C HIS A 165 7.64 -10.34 4.33
N ILE A 166 7.67 -10.78 5.59
CA ILE A 166 6.59 -10.57 6.56
C ILE A 166 7.22 -9.94 7.81
N ILE A 167 6.69 -8.80 8.26
CA ILE A 167 7.17 -8.07 9.44
C ILE A 167 6.00 -7.81 10.39
N THR A 168 6.20 -8.06 11.68
CA THR A 168 5.24 -7.70 12.72
C THR A 168 5.51 -6.28 13.21
N ASN A 169 4.51 -5.40 13.12
CA ASN A 169 4.59 -4.00 13.56
C ASN A 169 4.29 -3.86 15.06
N ASP A 170 5.19 -4.39 15.88
CA ASP A 170 5.19 -4.31 17.35
C ASP A 170 5.83 -3.03 17.86
N ASP A 171 7.06 -2.73 17.41
CA ASP A 171 7.69 -1.43 17.58
C ASP A 171 7.73 -0.68 16.25
N PHE A 172 7.18 0.54 16.24
CA PHE A 172 7.04 1.33 15.02
C PHE A 172 8.38 1.74 14.42
N ASN A 173 9.35 2.14 15.26
CA ASN A 173 10.65 2.62 14.79
C ASN A 173 11.51 1.46 14.29
N ASP A 174 11.50 0.33 15.00
CA ASP A 174 12.18 -0.88 14.58
C ASP A 174 11.61 -1.39 13.24
N THR A 175 10.27 -1.40 13.10
CA THR A 175 9.61 -1.79 11.84
C THR A 175 10.06 -0.93 10.65
N ILE A 176 10.21 0.39 10.85
CA ILE A 176 10.75 1.28 9.81
C ILE A 176 12.18 0.88 9.43
N GLN A 177 13.04 0.61 10.42
CA GLN A 177 14.44 0.21 10.17
C GLN A 177 14.53 -1.14 9.44
N GLN A 178 13.68 -2.10 9.80
CA GLN A 178 13.60 -3.39 9.11
C GLN A 178 13.20 -3.22 7.64
N ILE A 179 12.13 -2.45 7.36
CA ILE A 179 11.68 -2.18 5.99
C ILE A 179 12.77 -1.46 5.20
N HIS A 180 13.38 -0.42 5.77
CA HIS A 180 14.44 0.33 5.10
C HIS A 180 15.66 -0.54 4.81
N THR A 181 16.02 -1.45 5.71
CA THR A 181 17.11 -2.41 5.50
C THR A 181 16.83 -3.34 4.32
N ILE A 182 15.60 -3.86 4.19
CA ILE A 182 15.17 -4.65 3.03
C ILE A 182 15.31 -3.85 1.73
N ILE A 183 14.83 -2.59 1.72
CA ILE A 183 14.94 -1.71 0.55
C ILE A 183 16.40 -1.52 0.12
N LEU A 184 17.30 -1.25 1.07
CA LEU A 184 18.74 -1.10 0.81
C LEU A 184 19.37 -2.39 0.26
N GLN A 185 18.97 -3.56 0.78
CA GLN A 185 19.45 -4.85 0.29
C GLN A 185 18.95 -5.14 -1.13
N GLU A 186 17.68 -4.84 -1.43
CA GLU A 186 17.11 -5.02 -2.76
C GLU A 186 17.74 -4.10 -3.80
N ARG A 187 18.06 -2.86 -3.43
CA ARG A 187 18.85 -1.95 -4.29
C ARG A 187 20.22 -2.54 -4.62
N LYS A 188 20.92 -3.11 -3.63
CA LYS A 188 22.26 -3.72 -3.82
C LYS A 188 22.24 -4.93 -4.75
N LYS A 189 21.20 -5.76 -4.71
CA LYS A 189 21.05 -6.92 -5.62
C LYS A 189 20.90 -6.51 -7.10
N ARG A 190 20.61 -5.23 -7.35
CA ARG A 190 20.19 -4.70 -8.66
C ARG A 190 21.19 -3.68 -9.25
N ASN A 191 22.28 -3.39 -8.52
CA ASN A 191 23.46 -2.64 -8.98
C ASN A 191 24.57 -3.60 -9.36
#